data_AF-A0A317ZGF6-F1
#
_entry.id   AF-A0A317ZGF6-F1
#
_cell.length_a   1.000
_cell.length_b   1.000
_cell.length_c   1.000
_cell.angle_alpha   90.00
_cell.angle_beta   90.00
_cell.angle_gamma   90.00
#
_symmetry.space_group_name_H-M   'P 1'
#
loop_
_entity.id
_entity.type
_entity.pdbx_description
1 polymer ?
#
loop_
_entity_poly.entity_id
_entity_poly.type
_entity_poly.pdbx_seq_one_letter_code
_entity_poly.pdbx_strand_id
1 'polypeptide(L)'
;MNEALKEKLQELRNCVETGIDTLIPPAATRPTRLHQAMRYSMEAGGKRIRPALLILASELFPTGHNPLAAAVAVECLHTYTLIHDDLPAVDNSDLRRGRPACHKEFDEATAILAGDALLTYAFQLLAHTYDDCPKLATALIGDLATASGSQHLIGGQMEDIENEGKAVEAGTLHYIHENKTAALLTAALLMGLRFSDPGQDKVEAMRLVGTHLGLAFQIIDDILDATSDAETMGKPVGNDASANKSTYVALHGIEGARAEAGRHTAAAIEAARKLGGENEILIALIQDLGERIN
;
A
#
# COMPACT_ATOMS: atom_id res chain seq x y z
N MET A 1 16.70 1.41 10.72
CA MET A 1 16.80 0.09 10.05
C MET A 1 18.07 -0.69 10.41
N ASN A 2 17.92 -1.91 10.95
CA ASN A 2 19.02 -2.89 11.09
C ASN A 2 19.44 -3.41 9.70
N GLU A 3 20.74 -3.67 9.48
CA GLU A 3 21.28 -4.16 8.20
C GLU A 3 20.58 -5.43 7.70
N ALA A 4 20.24 -6.38 8.57
CA ALA A 4 19.53 -7.60 8.15
C ALA A 4 18.15 -7.31 7.53
N LEU A 5 17.41 -6.34 8.09
CA LEU A 5 16.13 -5.90 7.54
C LEU A 5 16.33 -5.18 6.21
N LYS A 6 17.36 -4.34 6.11
CA LYS A 6 17.69 -3.60 4.89
C LYS A 6 18.05 -4.54 3.73
N GLU A 7 18.88 -5.54 3.99
CA GLU A 7 19.24 -6.57 3.01
C GLU A 7 18.00 -7.32 2.54
N LYS A 8 17.18 -7.83 3.48
CA LYS A 8 15.95 -8.55 3.16
C LYS A 8 14.95 -7.69 2.38
N LEU A 9 14.76 -6.41 2.72
CA LEU A 9 13.90 -5.51 1.96
C LEU A 9 14.42 -5.24 0.55
N GLN A 10 15.75 -5.15 0.37
CA GLN A 10 16.35 -5.00 -0.95
C GLN A 10 16.14 -6.28 -1.80
N GLU A 11 16.29 -7.46 -1.21
CA GLU A 11 15.99 -8.73 -1.87
C GLU A 11 14.52 -8.82 -2.29
N LEU A 12 13.59 -8.53 -1.37
CA LEU A 12 12.15 -8.53 -1.65
C LEU A 12 11.80 -7.53 -2.74
N ARG A 13 12.38 -6.33 -2.71
CA ARG A 13 12.21 -5.34 -3.76
C ARG A 13 12.68 -5.88 -5.11
N ASN A 14 13.88 -6.45 -5.20
CA ASN A 14 14.41 -7.01 -6.45
C ASN A 14 13.52 -8.16 -6.98
N CYS A 15 13.01 -9.00 -6.08
CA CYS A 15 12.06 -10.06 -6.42
C CYS A 15 10.79 -9.48 -7.04
N VAL A 16 10.24 -8.42 -6.46
CA VAL A 16 9.04 -7.74 -6.95
C VAL A 16 9.28 -7.02 -8.28
N GLU A 17 10.40 -6.31 -8.46
CA GLU A 17 10.74 -5.70 -9.75
C GLU A 17 10.86 -6.77 -10.86
N THR A 18 11.49 -7.92 -10.55
CA THR A 18 11.54 -9.07 -11.47
C THR A 18 10.13 -9.60 -11.79
N GLY A 19 9.25 -9.66 -10.79
CA GLY A 19 7.85 -10.02 -10.97
C GLY A 19 7.10 -9.03 -11.87
N ILE A 20 7.29 -7.72 -11.67
CA ILE A 20 6.72 -6.66 -12.51
C ILE A 20 7.19 -6.83 -13.96
N ASP A 21 8.49 -7.05 -14.16
CA ASP A 21 9.09 -7.24 -15.48
C ASP A 21 8.51 -8.44 -16.23
N THR A 22 8.32 -9.55 -15.53
CA THR A 22 7.94 -10.84 -16.12
C THR A 22 6.43 -11.04 -16.23
N LEU A 23 5.65 -10.53 -15.29
CA LEU A 23 4.21 -10.80 -15.21
C LEU A 23 3.40 -9.75 -15.98
N ILE A 24 3.72 -8.46 -15.83
CA ILE A 24 2.93 -7.39 -16.48
C ILE A 24 3.12 -7.45 -18.00
N PRO A 25 2.09 -7.16 -18.83
CA PRO A 25 2.29 -7.15 -20.27
C PRO A 25 3.40 -6.17 -20.71
N PRO A 26 4.27 -6.54 -21.66
CA PRO A 26 5.33 -5.65 -22.15
C PRO A 26 4.77 -4.35 -22.73
N ALA A 27 5.52 -3.24 -22.63
CA ALA A 27 5.10 -1.93 -23.17
C ALA A 27 4.77 -1.95 -24.67
N ALA A 28 5.36 -2.87 -25.44
CA ALA A 28 5.10 -3.03 -26.87
C ALA A 28 3.73 -3.69 -27.18
N THR A 29 3.04 -4.24 -26.18
CA THR A 29 1.78 -4.98 -26.36
C THR A 29 0.67 -4.05 -26.89
N ARG A 30 -0.11 -4.49 -27.88
CA ARG A 30 -1.22 -3.69 -28.41
C ARG A 30 -2.39 -3.65 -27.40
N PRO A 31 -3.01 -2.48 -27.12
CA PRO A 31 -2.66 -1.14 -27.59
C PRO A 31 -1.41 -0.58 -26.88
N THR A 32 -0.40 -0.20 -27.66
CA THR A 32 0.95 0.12 -27.17
C THR A 32 0.96 1.30 -26.19
N ARG A 33 0.20 2.36 -26.45
CA ARG A 33 0.14 3.54 -25.57
C ARG A 33 -0.34 3.21 -24.17
N LEU A 34 -1.33 2.32 -24.04
CA LEU A 34 -1.86 1.88 -22.76
C LEU A 34 -0.79 1.12 -21.96
N HIS A 35 -0.16 0.12 -22.58
CA HIS A 35 0.85 -0.68 -21.90
C HIS A 35 2.12 0.13 -21.59
N GLN A 36 2.47 1.12 -22.40
CA GLN A 36 3.50 2.10 -22.07
C GLN A 36 3.16 2.87 -20.79
N ALA A 37 1.93 3.35 -20.65
CA ALA A 37 1.49 4.08 -19.45
C ALA A 37 1.41 3.20 -18.19
N MET A 38 0.91 1.97 -18.33
CA MET A 38 0.92 0.99 -17.24
C MET A 38 2.35 0.71 -16.76
N ARG A 39 3.26 0.40 -17.69
CA ARG A 39 4.67 0.14 -17.38
C ARG A 39 5.37 1.36 -16.79
N TYR A 40 5.16 2.55 -17.36
CA TYR A 40 5.72 3.80 -16.87
C TYR A 40 5.45 4.00 -15.37
N SER A 41 4.20 3.84 -14.95
CA SER A 41 3.79 4.06 -13.56
C SER A 41 4.28 2.94 -12.64
N MET A 42 4.25 1.67 -13.11
CA MET A 42 4.77 0.53 -12.35
C MET A 42 6.28 0.62 -12.14
N GLU A 43 7.04 1.07 -13.14
CA GLU A 43 8.51 1.15 -13.17
C GLU A 43 9.04 2.49 -12.61
N ALA A 44 8.16 3.41 -12.17
CA ALA A 44 8.56 4.67 -11.52
C ALA A 44 9.24 4.48 -10.14
N GLY A 45 9.57 3.25 -9.76
CA GLY A 45 10.22 2.89 -8.50
C GLY A 45 9.23 2.79 -7.35
N GLY A 46 9.66 3.10 -6.12
CA GLY A 46 8.87 2.97 -4.90
C GLY A 46 9.49 2.02 -3.89
N LYS A 47 9.04 2.12 -2.64
CA LYS A 47 9.56 1.29 -1.52
C LYS A 47 9.07 -0.17 -1.55
N ARG A 48 8.03 -0.47 -2.36
CA ARG A 48 7.39 -1.79 -2.49
C ARG A 48 6.98 -2.42 -1.14
N ILE A 49 6.53 -1.59 -0.20
CA ILE A 49 6.16 -2.02 1.16
C ILE A 49 5.02 -3.04 1.14
N ARG A 50 3.96 -2.80 0.36
CA ARG A 50 2.81 -3.71 0.27
C ARG A 50 3.21 -5.11 -0.26
N PRO A 51 3.92 -5.22 -1.40
CA PRO A 51 4.52 -6.49 -1.83
C PRO A 51 5.41 -7.16 -0.79
N ALA A 52 6.28 -6.39 -0.13
CA ALA A 52 7.18 -6.93 0.90
C ALA A 52 6.40 -7.52 2.09
N LEU A 53 5.36 -6.81 2.57
CA LEU A 53 4.49 -7.29 3.63
C LEU A 53 3.77 -8.59 3.23
N LEU A 54 3.28 -8.69 2.00
CA LEU A 54 2.63 -9.90 1.50
C LEU A 54 3.60 -11.09 1.50
N ILE A 55 4.80 -10.91 0.94
CA ILE A 55 5.80 -11.97 0.87
C ILE A 55 6.23 -12.39 2.28
N LEU A 56 6.54 -11.44 3.16
CA LEU A 56 6.89 -11.74 4.56
C LEU A 56 5.76 -12.48 5.29
N ALA A 57 4.51 -12.10 5.07
CA ALA A 57 3.36 -12.80 5.65
C ALA A 57 3.22 -14.24 5.12
N SER A 58 3.58 -14.51 3.86
CA SER A 58 3.60 -15.86 3.30
C SER A 58 4.77 -16.72 3.82
N GLU A 59 5.86 -16.08 4.24
CA GLU A 59 7.04 -16.73 4.82
C GLU A 59 6.83 -17.14 6.29
N LEU A 60 5.82 -16.58 7.00
CA LEU A 60 5.54 -16.92 8.40
C LEU A 60 5.26 -18.42 8.63
N PHE A 61 4.61 -19.05 7.66
CA PHE A 61 4.21 -20.46 7.68
C PHE A 61 4.38 -21.05 6.27
N PRO A 62 5.60 -21.41 5.87
CA PRO A 62 5.93 -21.70 4.47
C PRO A 62 5.24 -22.96 3.95
N THR A 63 4.63 -22.88 2.77
CA THR A 63 3.93 -24.00 2.11
C THR A 63 4.47 -24.39 0.73
N GLY A 64 5.44 -23.63 0.20
CA GLY A 64 6.06 -23.88 -1.12
C GLY A 64 5.34 -23.25 -2.31
N HIS A 65 4.15 -22.69 -2.13
CA HIS A 65 3.48 -21.88 -3.14
C HIS A 65 4.20 -20.54 -3.33
N ASN A 66 4.30 -20.05 -4.57
CA ASN A 66 5.00 -18.80 -4.87
C ASN A 66 4.07 -17.57 -4.69
N PRO A 67 4.38 -16.64 -3.77
CA PRO A 67 3.56 -15.45 -3.49
C PRO A 67 3.76 -14.30 -4.49
N LEU A 68 4.71 -14.41 -5.43
CA LEU A 68 5.14 -13.28 -6.27
C LEU A 68 4.01 -12.67 -7.10
N ALA A 69 3.15 -13.49 -7.71
CA ALA A 69 2.04 -12.97 -8.51
C ALA A 69 1.02 -12.22 -7.64
N ALA A 70 0.77 -12.68 -6.41
CA ALA A 70 -0.07 -11.96 -5.46
C ALA A 70 0.57 -10.63 -5.01
N ALA A 71 1.88 -10.61 -4.77
CA ALA A 71 2.63 -9.39 -4.48
C ALA A 71 2.55 -8.37 -5.63
N VAL A 72 2.72 -8.81 -6.88
CA VAL A 72 2.57 -7.93 -8.05
C VAL A 72 1.14 -7.45 -8.21
N ALA A 73 0.13 -8.30 -7.98
CA ALA A 73 -1.27 -7.89 -8.04
C ALA A 73 -1.60 -6.76 -7.06
N VAL A 74 -1.09 -6.83 -5.82
CA VAL A 74 -1.26 -5.74 -4.84
C VAL A 74 -0.54 -4.46 -5.28
N GLU A 75 0.64 -4.56 -5.90
CA GLU A 75 1.35 -3.37 -6.40
C GLU A 75 0.67 -2.77 -7.64
N CYS A 76 0.11 -3.59 -8.53
CA CYS A 76 -0.77 -3.13 -9.61
C CYS A 76 -1.94 -2.34 -9.03
N LEU A 77 -2.56 -2.89 -7.96
CA LEU A 77 -3.67 -2.22 -7.32
C LEU A 77 -3.23 -0.87 -6.73
N HIS A 78 -2.18 -0.87 -5.92
CA HIS A 78 -1.64 0.38 -5.36
C HIS A 78 -1.24 1.40 -6.43
N THR A 79 -0.65 0.94 -7.54
CA THR A 79 -0.22 1.85 -8.61
C THR A 79 -1.41 2.45 -9.35
N TYR A 80 -2.52 1.71 -9.53
CA TYR A 80 -3.74 2.30 -10.09
C TYR A 80 -4.22 3.47 -9.23
N THR A 81 -4.24 3.31 -7.90
CA THR A 81 -4.78 4.34 -7.01
C THR A 81 -3.98 5.62 -7.16
N LEU A 82 -2.64 5.51 -7.24
CA LEU A 82 -1.78 6.67 -7.46
C LEU A 82 -1.99 7.34 -8.82
N ILE A 83 -2.19 6.57 -9.89
CA ILE A 83 -2.45 7.13 -11.22
C ILE A 83 -3.74 7.96 -11.21
N HIS A 84 -4.80 7.45 -10.56
CA HIS A 84 -6.08 8.14 -10.47
C HIS A 84 -6.07 9.30 -9.48
N ASP A 85 -5.40 9.16 -8.33
CA ASP A 85 -5.21 10.23 -7.34
C ASP A 85 -4.50 11.44 -7.99
N ASP A 86 -3.53 11.20 -8.87
CA ASP A 86 -2.77 12.26 -9.53
C ASP A 86 -3.59 13.05 -10.58
N LEU A 87 -4.79 12.60 -10.98
CA LEU A 87 -5.58 13.25 -12.03
C LEU A 87 -6.01 14.69 -11.64
N PRO A 88 -6.22 15.59 -12.62
CA PRO A 88 -6.67 16.96 -12.37
C PRO A 88 -7.95 17.10 -11.55
N ALA A 89 -8.83 16.09 -11.61
CA ALA A 89 -10.10 16.08 -10.88
C ALA A 89 -9.98 15.55 -9.43
N VAL A 90 -8.80 15.05 -9.02
CA VAL A 90 -8.54 14.52 -7.68
C VAL A 90 -7.48 15.39 -6.99
N ASP A 91 -6.20 15.00 -6.95
CA ASP A 91 -5.15 15.81 -6.30
C ASP A 91 -4.45 16.77 -7.28
N ASN A 92 -4.69 16.66 -8.60
CA ASN A 92 -4.05 17.47 -9.64
C ASN A 92 -2.52 17.56 -9.51
N SER A 93 -1.89 16.42 -9.22
CA SER A 93 -0.46 16.35 -8.93
C SER A 93 0.37 16.19 -10.21
N ASP A 94 1.30 17.12 -10.44
CA ASP A 94 2.16 17.11 -11.63
C ASP A 94 3.28 16.06 -11.59
N LEU A 95 3.66 15.59 -10.40
CA LEU A 95 4.81 14.71 -10.17
C LEU A 95 4.46 13.52 -9.27
N ARG A 96 5.05 12.36 -9.59
CA ARG A 96 4.98 11.14 -8.78
C ARG A 96 6.33 10.42 -8.81
N ARG A 97 6.88 10.12 -7.62
CA ARG A 97 8.17 9.41 -7.46
C ARG A 97 9.32 10.08 -8.24
N GLY A 98 9.36 11.41 -8.27
CA GLY A 98 10.37 12.20 -8.98
C GLY A 98 10.23 12.24 -10.51
N ARG A 99 9.13 11.72 -11.07
CA ARG A 99 8.81 11.74 -12.51
C ARG A 99 7.50 12.49 -12.76
N PRO A 100 7.22 12.97 -13.98
CA PRO A 100 5.88 13.45 -14.34
C PRO A 100 4.80 12.44 -13.96
N ALA A 101 3.68 12.92 -13.42
CA ALA A 101 2.53 12.06 -13.20
C ALA A 101 2.02 11.47 -14.54
N CYS A 102 1.32 10.34 -14.48
CA CYS A 102 0.93 9.60 -15.68
C CYS A 102 0.14 10.47 -16.68
N HIS A 103 -0.78 11.31 -16.18
CA HIS A 103 -1.58 12.20 -17.03
C HIS A 103 -0.75 13.34 -17.65
N LYS A 104 0.38 13.72 -17.04
CA LYS A 104 1.31 14.73 -17.58
C LYS A 104 2.23 14.15 -18.65
N GLU A 105 2.67 12.90 -18.47
CA GLU A 105 3.50 12.20 -19.47
C GLU A 105 2.69 11.82 -20.72
N PHE A 106 1.45 11.36 -20.54
CA PHE A 106 0.61 10.85 -21.63
C PHE A 106 -0.53 11.80 -21.96
N ASP A 107 -1.66 11.63 -21.26
CA ASP A 107 -2.87 12.46 -21.24
C ASP A 107 -3.84 11.87 -20.21
N GLU A 108 -4.90 12.60 -19.87
CA GLU A 108 -5.90 12.16 -18.88
C GLU A 108 -6.59 10.85 -19.28
N ALA A 109 -6.98 10.69 -20.55
CA ALA A 109 -7.66 9.50 -21.03
C ALA A 109 -6.78 8.25 -20.90
N THR A 110 -5.50 8.37 -21.21
CA THR A 110 -4.50 7.31 -21.08
C THR A 110 -4.26 6.97 -19.61
N ALA A 111 -4.17 7.97 -18.73
CA ALA A 111 -4.00 7.74 -17.30
C ALA A 111 -5.21 7.02 -16.68
N ILE A 112 -6.43 7.45 -17.00
CA ILE A 112 -7.68 6.79 -16.56
C ILE A 112 -7.65 5.31 -16.98
N LEU A 113 -7.44 5.05 -18.27
CA LEU A 113 -7.45 3.68 -18.81
C LEU A 113 -6.29 2.83 -18.28
N ALA A 114 -5.12 3.41 -18.01
CA ALA A 114 -3.99 2.69 -17.42
C ALA A 114 -4.30 2.26 -15.97
N GLY A 115 -4.94 3.12 -15.19
CA GLY A 115 -5.45 2.77 -13.87
C GLY A 115 -6.49 1.66 -13.94
N ASP A 116 -7.51 1.81 -14.78
CA ASP A 116 -8.56 0.78 -14.97
C ASP A 116 -7.99 -0.57 -15.39
N ALA A 117 -6.99 -0.56 -16.28
CA ALA A 117 -6.30 -1.75 -16.74
C ALA A 117 -5.49 -2.40 -15.62
N LEU A 118 -4.74 -1.64 -14.81
CA LEU A 118 -3.98 -2.20 -13.68
C LEU A 118 -4.89 -2.77 -12.59
N LEU A 119 -5.98 -2.07 -12.26
CA LEU A 119 -7.01 -2.57 -11.35
C LEU A 119 -7.56 -3.91 -11.80
N THR A 120 -7.98 -3.99 -13.07
CA THR A 120 -8.56 -5.22 -13.65
C THR A 120 -7.52 -6.34 -13.74
N TYR A 121 -6.30 -5.98 -14.15
CA TYR A 121 -5.20 -6.91 -14.33
C TYR A 121 -4.74 -7.55 -13.00
N ALA A 122 -4.81 -6.82 -11.88
CA ALA A 122 -4.52 -7.38 -10.56
C ALA A 122 -5.36 -8.64 -10.26
N PHE A 123 -6.67 -8.57 -10.49
CA PHE A 123 -7.56 -9.72 -10.29
C PHE A 123 -7.37 -10.81 -11.34
N GLN A 124 -7.11 -10.42 -12.59
CA GLN A 124 -6.78 -11.37 -13.66
C GLN A 124 -5.55 -12.19 -13.28
N LEU A 125 -4.49 -11.55 -12.79
CA LEU A 125 -3.24 -12.18 -12.40
C LEU A 125 -3.48 -13.22 -11.29
N LEU A 126 -4.22 -12.84 -10.24
CA LEU A 126 -4.57 -13.77 -9.15
C LEU A 126 -5.36 -14.99 -9.65
N ALA A 127 -6.37 -14.76 -10.50
CA ALA A 127 -7.24 -15.83 -10.99
C ALA A 127 -6.49 -16.82 -11.89
N HIS A 128 -5.59 -16.35 -12.75
CA HIS A 128 -4.87 -17.21 -13.69
C HIS A 128 -3.65 -17.89 -13.08
N THR A 129 -2.91 -17.22 -12.19
CA THR A 129 -1.69 -17.80 -11.62
C THR A 129 -1.97 -18.89 -10.57
N TYR A 130 -3.10 -18.81 -9.88
CA TYR A 130 -3.46 -19.74 -8.80
C TYR A 130 -4.68 -20.60 -9.17
N ASP A 131 -4.90 -20.87 -10.46
CA ASP A 131 -6.05 -21.62 -10.97
C ASP A 131 -6.08 -23.09 -10.51
N ASP A 132 -4.90 -23.67 -10.30
CA ASP A 132 -4.68 -25.00 -9.70
C ASP A 132 -5.01 -25.06 -8.20
N CYS A 133 -5.13 -23.90 -7.54
CA CYS A 133 -5.46 -23.74 -6.13
C CYS A 133 -6.70 -22.85 -5.92
N PRO A 134 -7.92 -23.24 -6.35
CA PRO A 134 -9.09 -22.36 -6.38
C PRO A 134 -9.47 -21.73 -5.04
N LYS A 135 -9.25 -22.45 -3.93
CA LYS A 135 -9.50 -21.93 -2.57
C LYS A 135 -8.58 -20.75 -2.24
N LEU A 136 -7.30 -20.86 -2.60
CA LEU A 136 -6.32 -19.77 -2.43
C LEU A 136 -6.67 -18.61 -3.35
N ALA A 137 -6.87 -18.86 -4.65
CA ALA A 137 -7.22 -17.82 -5.62
C ALA A 137 -8.45 -17.02 -5.17
N THR A 138 -9.51 -17.72 -4.73
CA THR A 138 -10.75 -17.08 -4.25
C THR A 138 -10.50 -16.24 -3.00
N ALA A 139 -9.69 -16.72 -2.05
CA ALA A 139 -9.36 -15.97 -0.85
C ALA A 139 -8.54 -14.71 -1.16
N LEU A 140 -7.54 -14.81 -2.04
CA LEU A 140 -6.70 -13.69 -2.48
C LEU A 140 -7.54 -12.62 -3.20
N ILE A 141 -8.40 -13.04 -4.13
CA ILE A 141 -9.32 -12.14 -4.85
C ILE A 141 -10.29 -11.48 -3.88
N GLY A 142 -10.86 -12.26 -2.94
CA GLY A 142 -11.82 -11.76 -1.96
C GLY A 142 -11.22 -10.72 -1.01
N ASP A 143 -10.02 -10.98 -0.47
CA ASP A 143 -9.32 -10.04 0.41
C ASP A 143 -8.97 -8.74 -0.35
N LEU A 144 -8.45 -8.85 -1.59
CA LEU A 144 -8.09 -7.69 -2.41
C LEU A 144 -9.32 -6.87 -2.84
N ALA A 145 -10.40 -7.52 -3.28
CA ALA A 145 -11.63 -6.86 -3.71
C ALA A 145 -12.33 -6.15 -2.54
N THR A 146 -12.35 -6.78 -1.36
CA THR A 146 -12.93 -6.17 -0.17
C THR A 146 -12.19 -4.89 0.21
N ALA A 147 -10.86 -4.94 0.26
CA ALA A 147 -10.04 -3.79 0.67
C ALA A 147 -10.01 -2.66 -0.37
N SER A 148 -10.16 -2.97 -1.66
CA SER A 148 -10.22 -1.97 -2.74
C SER A 148 -11.63 -1.46 -3.05
N GLY A 149 -12.65 -1.99 -2.38
CA GLY A 149 -14.04 -1.65 -2.64
C GLY A 149 -14.48 -0.29 -2.08
N SER A 150 -15.75 0.04 -2.34
CA SER A 150 -16.39 1.32 -1.94
C SER A 150 -16.53 1.53 -0.44
N GLN A 151 -16.44 0.48 0.36
CA GLN A 151 -16.51 0.57 1.83
C GLN A 151 -15.13 0.71 2.48
N HIS A 152 -14.05 0.60 1.71
CA HIS A 152 -12.67 0.70 2.16
C HIS A 152 -11.90 1.70 1.29
N LEU A 153 -10.88 1.31 0.53
CA LEU A 153 -9.97 2.23 -0.16
C LEU A 153 -10.70 3.33 -0.95
N ILE A 154 -11.67 2.97 -1.79
CA ILE A 154 -12.41 3.96 -2.58
C ILE A 154 -13.31 4.84 -1.71
N GLY A 155 -13.91 4.26 -0.66
CA GLY A 155 -14.71 5.02 0.31
C GLY A 155 -13.86 6.01 1.11
N GLY A 156 -12.69 5.58 1.58
CA GLY A 156 -11.73 6.43 2.27
C GLY A 156 -11.18 7.55 1.37
N GLN A 157 -10.94 7.26 0.08
CA GLN A 157 -10.57 8.29 -0.89
C GLN A 157 -11.70 9.30 -1.12
N MET A 158 -12.94 8.84 -1.24
CA MET A 158 -14.09 9.73 -1.39
C MET A 158 -14.27 10.63 -0.15
N GLU A 159 -14.18 10.07 1.05
CA GLU A 159 -14.25 10.84 2.30
C GLU A 159 -13.09 11.83 2.43
N ASP A 160 -11.87 11.50 1.97
CA ASP A 160 -10.77 12.47 1.91
C ASP A 160 -11.12 13.67 1.02
N ILE A 161 -11.64 13.41 -0.19
CA ILE A 161 -12.07 14.46 -1.14
C ILE A 161 -13.21 15.30 -0.56
N GLU A 162 -14.22 14.67 0.03
CA GLU A 162 -15.36 15.38 0.62
C GLU A 162 -14.96 16.27 1.79
N ASN A 163 -13.87 15.94 2.48
CA ASN A 163 -13.40 16.66 3.65
C ASN A 163 -12.19 17.57 3.40
N GLU A 164 -11.72 17.67 2.15
CA GLU A 164 -10.62 18.57 1.79
C GLU A 164 -10.99 20.04 2.08
N GLY A 165 -10.05 20.78 2.67
CA GLY A 165 -10.27 22.17 3.08
C GLY A 165 -11.19 22.34 4.30
N LYS A 166 -11.62 21.25 4.96
CA LYS A 166 -12.48 21.29 6.15
C LYS A 166 -11.73 20.82 7.39
N ALA A 167 -12.11 21.37 8.54
CA ALA A 167 -11.74 20.79 9.83
C ALA A 167 -12.56 19.51 10.04
N VAL A 168 -11.89 18.37 10.20
CA VAL A 168 -12.54 17.09 10.46
C VAL A 168 -12.40 16.71 11.93
N GLU A 169 -13.38 15.98 12.44
CA GLU A 169 -13.28 15.38 13.77
C GLU A 169 -12.40 14.12 13.73
N ALA A 170 -11.86 13.74 14.89
CA ALA A 170 -10.94 12.59 15.00
C ALA A 170 -11.53 11.28 14.46
N GLY A 171 -12.85 11.07 14.58
CA GLY A 171 -13.53 9.89 14.04
C GLY A 171 -13.49 9.80 12.52
N THR A 172 -13.72 10.92 11.83
CA THR A 172 -13.65 11.00 10.36
C THR A 172 -12.22 10.82 9.88
N LEU A 173 -11.24 11.46 10.54
CA LEU A 173 -9.83 11.27 10.17
C LEU A 173 -9.40 9.81 10.32
N HIS A 174 -9.80 9.17 11.42
CA HIS A 174 -9.54 7.76 11.64
C HIS A 174 -10.16 6.89 10.55
N TYR A 175 -11.42 7.15 10.16
CA TYR A 175 -12.08 6.45 9.07
C TYR A 175 -11.31 6.60 7.74
N ILE A 176 -10.87 7.81 7.39
CA ILE A 176 -10.08 8.06 6.19
C ILE A 176 -8.78 7.25 6.24
N HIS A 177 -8.03 7.31 7.34
CA HIS A 177 -6.74 6.63 7.47
C HIS A 177 -6.87 5.10 7.43
N GLU A 178 -7.88 4.57 8.13
CA GLU A 178 -8.19 3.14 8.14
C GLU A 178 -8.52 2.65 6.73
N ASN A 179 -9.35 3.38 6.00
CA ASN A 179 -9.88 2.92 4.73
C ASN A 179 -8.98 3.24 3.54
N LYS A 180 -8.47 4.46 3.42
CA LYS A 180 -7.61 4.91 2.31
C LYS A 180 -6.24 4.21 2.33
N THR A 181 -5.65 4.05 3.52
CA THR A 181 -4.27 3.56 3.67
C THR A 181 -4.19 2.18 4.32
N ALA A 182 -4.78 2.00 5.50
CA ALA A 182 -4.59 0.76 6.26
C ALA A 182 -5.25 -0.47 5.62
N ALA A 183 -6.37 -0.29 4.92
CA ALA A 183 -7.10 -1.40 4.29
C ALA A 183 -6.23 -2.20 3.31
N LEU A 184 -5.47 -1.53 2.42
CA LEU A 184 -4.64 -2.23 1.43
C LEU A 184 -3.37 -2.85 2.05
N LEU A 185 -2.81 -2.24 3.09
CA LEU A 185 -1.70 -2.84 3.86
C LEU A 185 -2.18 -4.10 4.60
N THR A 186 -3.38 -4.05 5.18
CA THR A 186 -4.03 -5.18 5.84
C THR A 186 -4.32 -6.30 4.84
N ALA A 187 -4.85 -5.97 3.66
CA ALA A 187 -5.08 -6.93 2.60
C ALA A 187 -3.79 -7.63 2.17
N ALA A 188 -2.68 -6.89 1.98
CA ALA A 188 -1.39 -7.47 1.61
C ALA A 188 -0.94 -8.54 2.62
N LEU A 189 -1.03 -8.24 3.91
CA LEU A 189 -0.70 -9.17 4.99
C LEU A 189 -1.64 -10.39 5.04
N LEU A 190 -2.95 -10.17 4.92
CA LEU A 190 -3.95 -11.25 4.88
C LEU A 190 -3.71 -12.17 3.69
N MET A 191 -3.51 -11.60 2.51
CA MET A 191 -3.21 -12.34 1.27
C MET A 191 -1.96 -13.20 1.43
N GLY A 192 -0.88 -12.66 2.02
CA GLY A 192 0.32 -13.42 2.32
C GLY A 192 0.05 -14.59 3.27
N LEU A 193 -0.72 -14.35 4.33
CA LEU A 193 -1.10 -15.41 5.26
C LEU A 193 -1.96 -16.51 4.60
N ARG A 194 -2.79 -16.18 3.58
CA ARG A 194 -3.64 -17.18 2.91
C ARG A 194 -2.86 -18.34 2.29
N PHE A 195 -1.59 -18.13 1.94
CA PHE A 195 -0.72 -19.19 1.41
C PHE A 195 -0.52 -20.36 2.37
N SER A 196 -0.76 -20.16 3.68
CA SER A 196 -0.64 -21.20 4.70
C SER A 196 -1.95 -21.88 5.09
N ASP A 197 -3.05 -21.60 4.38
CA ASP A 197 -4.42 -22.02 4.75
C ASP A 197 -4.73 -21.84 6.26
N PRO A 198 -4.65 -20.61 6.78
CA PRO A 198 -4.71 -20.32 8.20
C PRO A 198 -6.10 -20.57 8.79
N GLY A 199 -6.15 -20.94 10.08
CA GLY A 199 -7.38 -20.87 10.86
C GLY A 199 -7.83 -19.42 11.13
N GLN A 200 -9.10 -19.23 11.49
CA GLN A 200 -9.70 -17.90 11.68
C GLN A 200 -8.98 -17.05 12.74
N ASP A 201 -8.49 -17.66 13.82
CA ASP A 201 -7.77 -16.93 14.87
C ASP A 201 -6.49 -16.24 14.33
N LYS A 202 -5.78 -16.89 13.41
CA LYS A 202 -4.59 -16.30 12.76
C LYS A 202 -4.98 -15.20 11.77
N VAL A 203 -6.10 -15.37 11.07
CA VAL A 203 -6.64 -14.34 10.16
C VAL A 203 -6.97 -13.08 10.93
N GLU A 204 -7.64 -13.22 12.08
CA GLU A 204 -8.02 -12.06 12.90
C GLU A 204 -6.80 -11.40 13.57
N ALA A 205 -5.85 -12.21 14.06
CA ALA A 205 -4.59 -11.66 14.55
C ALA A 205 -3.84 -10.87 13.46
N MET A 206 -3.78 -11.39 12.23
CA MET A 206 -3.15 -10.69 11.11
C MET A 206 -3.91 -9.43 10.68
N ARG A 207 -5.24 -9.44 10.78
CA ARG A 207 -6.05 -8.24 10.57
C ARG A 207 -5.65 -7.14 11.55
N LEU A 208 -5.53 -7.46 12.83
CA LEU A 208 -5.06 -6.52 13.84
C LEU A 208 -3.65 -6.00 13.55
N VAL A 209 -2.72 -6.85 13.10
CA VAL A 209 -1.39 -6.42 12.65
C VAL A 209 -1.52 -5.36 11.56
N GLY A 210 -2.30 -5.65 10.51
CA GLY A 210 -2.47 -4.76 9.36
C GLY A 210 -3.14 -3.44 9.71
N THR A 211 -4.24 -3.47 10.45
CA THR A 211 -4.98 -2.25 10.84
C THR A 211 -4.08 -1.32 11.64
N HIS A 212 -3.41 -1.84 12.68
CA HIS A 212 -2.54 -1.01 13.50
C HIS A 212 -1.28 -0.55 12.74
N LEU A 213 -0.67 -1.40 11.93
CA LEU A 213 0.45 -1.01 11.08
C LEU A 213 0.06 0.12 10.13
N GLY A 214 -1.09 0.01 9.46
CA GLY A 214 -1.53 1.00 8.48
C GLY A 214 -1.86 2.35 9.10
N LEU A 215 -2.48 2.35 10.29
CA LEU A 215 -2.73 3.58 11.04
C LEU A 215 -1.41 4.24 11.48
N ALA A 216 -0.47 3.48 12.04
CA ALA A 216 0.85 3.99 12.38
C ALA A 216 1.57 4.57 11.15
N PHE A 217 1.52 3.85 10.03
CA PHE A 217 2.16 4.26 8.77
C PHE A 217 1.66 5.63 8.30
N GLN A 218 0.35 5.86 8.33
CA GLN A 218 -0.25 7.13 7.92
C GLN A 218 0.06 8.26 8.90
N ILE A 219 -0.01 8.00 10.21
CA ILE A 219 0.33 9.02 11.23
C ILE A 219 1.80 9.45 11.08
N ILE A 220 2.70 8.51 10.77
CA ILE A 220 4.10 8.83 10.47
C ILE A 220 4.23 9.63 9.18
N ASP A 221 3.49 9.30 8.12
CA ASP A 221 3.47 10.11 6.89
C ASP A 221 3.03 11.55 7.17
N ASP A 222 1.99 11.77 7.99
CA ASP A 222 1.55 13.12 8.40
C ASP A 222 2.65 13.88 9.18
N ILE A 223 3.35 13.18 10.08
CA ILE A 223 4.47 13.76 10.86
C ILE A 223 5.61 14.17 9.91
N LEU A 224 5.95 13.31 8.95
CA LEU A 224 7.00 13.58 7.98
C LEU A 224 6.63 14.73 7.04
N ASP A 225 5.37 14.83 6.59
CA ASP A 225 4.89 15.96 5.77
C ASP A 225 5.02 17.29 6.52
N ALA A 226 4.79 17.27 7.83
CA ALA A 226 4.88 18.45 8.69
C ALA A 226 6.31 18.83 9.14
N THR A 227 7.27 17.90 9.09
CA THR A 227 8.60 18.11 9.72
C THR A 227 9.81 17.96 8.80
N SER A 228 9.67 17.28 7.66
CA SER A 228 10.78 17.00 6.74
C SER A 228 10.94 18.08 5.68
N ASP A 229 12.12 18.11 5.03
CA ASP A 229 12.33 18.90 3.81
C ASP A 229 11.93 18.14 2.53
N ALA A 230 11.70 18.87 1.44
CA ALA A 230 11.24 18.32 0.17
C ALA A 230 12.23 17.33 -0.46
N GLU A 231 13.54 17.52 -0.25
CA GLU A 231 14.58 16.62 -0.78
C GLU A 231 14.53 15.24 -0.10
N THR A 232 14.28 15.21 1.21
CA THR A 232 14.19 13.96 1.98
C THR A 232 12.92 13.16 1.65
N MET A 233 11.80 13.83 1.35
CA MET A 233 10.50 13.18 1.10
C MET A 233 10.30 12.70 -0.35
N GLY A 234 11.04 13.24 -1.32
CA GLY A 234 10.85 12.92 -2.74
C GLY A 234 9.50 13.35 -3.32
N LYS A 235 8.75 14.19 -2.58
CA LYS A 235 7.52 14.90 -2.95
C LYS A 235 7.54 16.30 -2.29
N PRO A 236 6.76 17.28 -2.77
CA PRO A 236 6.62 18.57 -2.08
C PRO A 236 6.13 18.36 -0.63
N VAL A 237 6.71 19.09 0.33
CA VAL A 237 6.34 19.06 1.77
C VAL A 237 5.38 20.20 2.10
N GLY A 238 4.55 20.01 3.13
CA GLY A 238 3.51 20.99 3.49
C GLY A 238 2.35 21.03 2.50
N ASN A 239 2.17 19.98 1.72
CA ASN A 239 1.02 19.82 0.85
C ASN A 239 -0.26 19.78 1.70
N ASP A 240 -0.22 19.09 2.83
CA ASP A 240 -1.39 18.97 3.70
C ASP A 240 -1.78 20.33 4.30
N ALA A 241 -0.79 21.13 4.69
CA ALA A 241 -1.02 22.49 5.18
C ALA A 241 -1.53 23.43 4.08
N SER A 242 -1.03 23.31 2.85
CA SER A 242 -1.47 24.16 1.73
C SER A 242 -2.87 23.78 1.20
N ALA A 243 -3.25 22.50 1.32
CA ALA A 243 -4.58 21.99 1.00
C ALA A 243 -5.58 22.10 2.18
N ASN A 244 -5.18 22.64 3.34
CA ASN A 244 -5.98 22.64 4.57
C ASN A 244 -6.51 21.23 4.92
N LYS A 245 -5.73 20.19 4.64
CA LYS A 245 -6.08 18.82 5.01
C LYS A 245 -5.99 18.65 6.52
N SER A 246 -6.97 17.97 7.08
CA SER A 246 -6.92 17.60 8.49
C SER A 246 -6.02 16.40 8.67
N THR A 247 -5.00 16.53 9.54
CA THR A 247 -4.00 15.48 9.82
C THR A 247 -3.94 15.19 11.32
N TYR A 248 -3.29 14.09 11.70
CA TYR A 248 -3.09 13.80 13.13
C TYR A 248 -2.25 14.88 13.82
N VAL A 249 -1.31 15.50 13.09
CA VAL A 249 -0.50 16.62 13.60
C VAL A 249 -1.37 17.84 13.84
N ALA A 250 -2.34 18.13 12.97
CA ALA A 250 -3.26 19.25 13.16
C ALA A 250 -4.19 19.03 14.38
N LEU A 251 -4.64 17.80 14.62
CA LEU A 251 -5.54 17.48 15.74
C LEU A 251 -4.84 17.35 17.10
N HIS A 252 -3.66 16.75 17.13
CA HIS A 252 -3.00 16.32 18.37
C HIS A 252 -1.64 16.99 18.62
N GLY A 253 -1.16 17.79 17.68
CA GLY A 253 0.23 18.26 17.66
C GLY A 253 1.21 17.13 17.35
N ILE A 254 2.48 17.49 17.11
CA ILE A 254 3.55 16.53 16.75
C ILE A 254 3.76 15.48 17.85
N GLU A 255 3.77 15.90 19.12
CA GLU A 255 3.99 14.99 20.25
C GLU A 255 2.83 14.00 20.41
N GLY A 256 1.60 14.47 20.28
CA GLY A 256 0.40 13.62 20.31
C GLY A 256 0.38 12.63 19.15
N ALA A 257 0.66 13.08 17.92
CA ALA A 257 0.77 12.20 16.76
C ALA A 257 1.84 11.12 16.94
N ARG A 258 3.03 11.47 17.49
CA ARG A 258 4.08 10.49 17.80
C ARG A 258 3.65 9.45 18.84
N ALA A 259 2.94 9.88 19.88
CA ALA A 259 2.39 8.97 20.88
C ALA A 259 1.37 8.00 20.25
N GLU A 260 0.47 8.49 19.40
CA GLU A 260 -0.49 7.66 18.67
C GLU A 260 0.19 6.64 17.75
N ALA A 261 1.16 7.08 16.93
CA ALA A 261 1.94 6.19 16.09
C ALA A 261 2.62 5.09 16.93
N GLY A 262 3.24 5.46 18.05
CA GLY A 262 3.86 4.50 18.97
C GLY A 262 2.87 3.49 19.56
N ARG A 263 1.65 3.92 19.93
CA ARG A 263 0.59 3.01 20.41
C ARG A 263 0.17 2.00 19.34
N HIS A 264 -0.02 2.47 18.10
CA HIS A 264 -0.38 1.60 16.98
C HIS A 264 0.77 0.64 16.61
N THR A 265 2.01 1.12 16.55
CA THR A 265 3.19 0.25 16.31
C THR A 265 3.32 -0.83 17.38
N ALA A 266 3.17 -0.50 18.66
CA ALA A 266 3.23 -1.47 19.75
C ALA A 266 2.12 -2.53 19.65
N ALA A 267 0.89 -2.12 19.31
CA ALA A 267 -0.24 -3.03 19.13
C ALA A 267 -0.04 -3.98 17.93
N ALA A 268 0.48 -3.48 16.81
CA ALA A 268 0.82 -4.30 15.65
C ALA A 268 1.90 -5.35 15.98
N ILE A 269 2.94 -4.95 16.71
CA ILE A 269 4.02 -5.86 17.16
C ILE A 269 3.46 -6.91 18.12
N GLU A 270 2.60 -6.54 19.08
CA GLU A 270 1.99 -7.49 20.00
C GLU A 270 1.13 -8.52 19.27
N ALA A 271 0.31 -8.07 18.31
CA ALA A 271 -0.50 -8.97 17.48
C ALA A 271 0.38 -9.91 16.63
N ALA A 272 1.47 -9.40 16.05
CA ALA A 272 2.42 -10.20 15.27
C ALA A 272 3.11 -11.28 16.13
N ARG A 273 3.49 -10.93 17.37
CA ARG A 273 4.06 -11.91 18.33
C ARG A 273 3.06 -13.00 18.69
N LYS A 274 1.79 -12.66 18.90
CA LYS A 274 0.72 -13.64 19.20
C LYS A 274 0.43 -14.56 18.03
N LEU A 275 0.56 -14.07 16.79
CA LEU A 275 0.38 -14.86 15.57
C LEU A 275 1.38 -16.03 15.48
N GLY A 276 2.62 -15.83 15.96
CA GLY A 276 3.72 -16.78 15.86
C GLY A 276 4.28 -16.91 14.43
N GLY A 277 4.96 -18.03 14.15
CA GLY A 277 5.68 -18.24 12.89
C GLY A 277 7.04 -17.52 12.85
N GLU A 278 7.66 -17.49 11.68
CA GLU A 278 8.95 -16.82 11.43
C GLU A 278 8.75 -15.29 11.28
N ASN A 279 8.33 -14.63 12.35
CA ASN A 279 7.82 -13.26 12.34
C ASN A 279 8.86 -12.17 12.66
N GLU A 280 10.12 -12.52 12.86
CA GLU A 280 11.17 -11.59 13.31
C GLU A 280 11.37 -10.43 12.33
N ILE A 281 11.45 -10.72 11.04
CA ILE A 281 11.62 -9.69 10.00
C ILE A 281 10.35 -8.85 9.85
N LEU A 282 9.17 -9.45 9.95
CA LEU A 282 7.90 -8.71 9.90
C LEU A 282 7.81 -7.73 11.08
N ILE A 283 8.16 -8.17 12.29
CA ILE A 283 8.19 -7.30 13.48
C ILE A 283 9.21 -6.18 13.31
N ALA A 284 10.41 -6.49 12.78
CA ALA A 284 11.42 -5.48 12.52
C ALA A 284 10.93 -4.43 11.50
N LEU A 285 10.23 -4.85 10.45
CA LEU A 285 9.63 -3.94 9.47
C LEU A 285 8.53 -3.07 10.09
N ILE A 286 7.65 -3.65 10.91
CA ILE A 286 6.61 -2.88 11.63
C ILE A 286 7.24 -1.80 12.51
N GLN A 287 8.33 -2.14 13.21
CA GLN A 287 9.05 -1.17 14.04
C GLN A 287 9.69 -0.07 13.18
N ASP A 288 10.40 -0.42 12.11
CA ASP A 288 11.06 0.55 11.23
C ASP A 288 10.05 1.51 10.58
N LEU A 289 8.88 1.01 10.14
CA LEU A 289 7.81 1.85 9.60
C LEU A 289 7.17 2.79 10.63
N GLY A 290 7.20 2.42 11.91
CA GLY A 290 6.74 3.27 13.02
C GLY A 290 7.74 4.33 13.49
N GLU A 291 9.01 4.21 13.09
CA GLU A 291 10.11 5.08 13.54
C GLU A 291 10.82 5.78 12.36
N ARG A 292 10.39 5.56 11.12
CA ARG A 292 11.07 6.07 9.92
C ARG A 292 11.12 7.59 9.87
N ILE A 293 12.21 8.07 9.27
CA ILE A 293 12.51 9.50 9.08
C ILE A 293 12.27 9.90 7.60
N ASN A 294 11.97 8.93 6.71
CA ASN A 294 11.71 9.18 5.29
C ASN A 294 10.82 8.13 4.61
#